data_AF-A0A5P9F793-F1
#
_entry.id   AF-A0A5P9F793-F1
#
_cell.length_a   1.000
_cell.length_b   1.000
_cell.length_c   1.000
_cell.angle_alpha   90.00
_cell.angle_beta   90.00
_cell.angle_gamma   90.00
#
_symmetry.space_group_name_H-M   'P 1'
#
loop_
_entity.id
_entity.type
_entity.pdbx_description
1 polymer ?
#
loop_
_entity_poly.entity_id
_entity_poly.type
_entity_poly.pdbx_seq_one_letter_code
_entity_poly.pdbx_strand_id
1 'polypeptide(L)'
;MSEFPTTSRGVIIGGGAMGAATDAMPPIRDALLRAGVKPCGRWALTAKRIEKGYRAWKGGLSGRAALLVEQQSGVKKRYVTTPVAADGQAAPYVPTVCHRGKAVGETTSDNWGDRIGKSIALGTIHAALAKPGTQVQINIFDKLRPSVVQPDQPIWNPDNERLRA
;
A
#
# COMPACT_ATOMS: atom_id res chain seq x y z
N MET A 1 30.22 -5.73 23.08
CA MET A 1 29.46 -5.00 22.04
C MET A 1 29.56 -5.85 20.78
N SER A 2 28.59 -6.73 20.53
CA SER A 2 28.66 -7.70 19.43
C SER A 2 28.37 -7.03 18.10
N GLU A 3 29.29 -7.15 17.15
CA GLU A 3 29.15 -6.69 15.76
C GLU A 3 27.94 -7.38 15.12
N PHE A 4 27.02 -6.58 14.57
CA PHE A 4 26.00 -7.08 13.66
C PHE A 4 26.66 -7.29 12.28
N PRO A 5 26.53 -8.49 11.66
CA PRO A 5 27.13 -8.71 10.35
C PRO A 5 26.46 -7.81 9.32
N THR A 6 27.26 -7.01 8.62
CA THR A 6 26.89 -5.98 7.63
C THR A 6 26.21 -6.55 6.37
N THR A 7 26.01 -7.86 6.28
CA THR A 7 25.41 -8.56 5.13
C THR A 7 24.43 -9.63 5.61
N SER A 8 23.25 -9.20 6.05
CA SER A 8 22.10 -10.09 6.26
C SER A 8 21.07 -9.93 5.14
N ARG A 9 20.37 -11.02 4.80
CA ARG A 9 19.22 -11.01 3.88
C ARG A 9 18.02 -11.67 4.56
N GLY A 10 16.82 -11.29 4.12
CA GLY A 10 15.56 -11.77 4.68
C GLY A 10 14.70 -12.52 3.66
N VAL A 11 13.97 -13.53 4.13
CA VAL A 11 12.90 -14.22 3.39
C VAL A 11 11.62 -14.19 4.25
N ILE A 12 10.46 -13.97 3.62
CA ILE A 12 9.15 -13.99 4.31
C ILE A 12 8.48 -15.34 4.04
N ILE A 13 8.10 -16.06 5.11
CA ILE A 13 7.54 -17.41 5.04
C ILE A 13 6.47 -17.57 6.12
N GLY A 14 5.28 -18.05 5.75
CA GLY A 14 4.28 -18.49 6.72
C GLY A 14 3.85 -17.45 7.76
N GLY A 15 3.97 -16.15 7.47
CA GLY A 15 3.63 -15.06 8.40
C GLY A 15 4.81 -14.47 9.19
N GLY A 16 6.01 -15.06 9.09
CA GLY A 16 7.24 -14.55 9.73
C GLY A 16 8.27 -14.03 8.72
N ALA A 17 9.16 -13.15 9.19
CA ALA A 17 10.37 -12.76 8.49
C ALA A 17 11.57 -13.50 9.09
N MET A 18 12.26 -14.30 8.27
CA MET A 18 13.47 -15.02 8.66
C MET A 18 14.69 -14.25 8.17
N GLY A 19 15.54 -13.80 9.09
CA GLY A 19 16.84 -13.21 8.79
C GLY A 19 17.96 -14.23 8.99
N ALA A 20 18.95 -14.24 8.10
CA ALA A 20 20.20 -14.97 8.31
C ALA A 20 21.37 -14.29 7.58
N ALA A 21 22.58 -14.78 7.86
CA ALA A 21 23.80 -14.34 7.19
C ALA A 21 23.71 -14.62 5.68
N THR A 22 24.35 -13.79 4.85
CA THR A 22 24.21 -13.85 3.40
C THR A 22 24.71 -15.18 2.80
N ASP A 23 25.76 -15.74 3.36
CA ASP A 23 26.33 -17.04 2.99
C ASP A 23 25.41 -18.23 3.32
N ALA A 24 24.58 -18.11 4.35
CA ALA A 24 23.57 -19.10 4.70
C ALA A 24 22.32 -19.06 3.78
N MET A 25 22.13 -18.01 2.97
CA MET A 25 20.91 -17.85 2.15
C MET A 25 20.73 -18.91 1.05
N PRO A 26 21.74 -19.30 0.26
CA PRO A 26 21.57 -20.31 -0.78
C PRO A 26 21.04 -21.66 -0.25
N PRO A 27 21.65 -22.29 0.78
CA PRO A 27 21.13 -23.56 1.29
C PRO A 27 19.74 -23.44 1.93
N ILE A 28 19.44 -22.31 2.58
CA ILE A 28 18.09 -22.02 3.10
C ILE A 28 17.07 -21.96 1.95
N ARG A 29 17.38 -21.20 0.89
CA ARG A 29 16.50 -21.08 -0.28
C ARG A 29 16.19 -22.45 -0.88
N ASP A 30 17.21 -23.29 -1.07
CA ASP A 30 17.02 -24.60 -1.69
C ASP A 30 16.20 -25.55 -0.81
N ALA A 31 16.39 -25.49 0.51
CA ALA A 31 15.56 -26.25 1.46
C ALA A 31 14.09 -25.84 1.38
N LEU A 32 13.80 -24.55 1.27
CA LEU A 32 12.43 -24.03 1.14
C LEU A 32 11.78 -24.45 -0.18
N LEU A 33 12.53 -24.40 -1.28
CA LEU A 33 12.03 -24.86 -2.58
C LEU A 33 11.71 -26.36 -2.55
N ARG A 34 12.57 -27.18 -1.92
CA ARG A 34 12.30 -28.62 -1.71
C ARG A 34 11.07 -28.86 -0.84
N ALA A 35 10.83 -28.00 0.15
CA ALA A 35 9.62 -28.03 0.98
C ALA A 35 8.36 -27.51 0.26
N GLY A 36 8.45 -27.12 -1.02
CA GLY A 36 7.32 -26.68 -1.84
C GLY A 36 6.97 -25.19 -1.69
N VAL A 37 7.81 -24.40 -1.02
CA VAL A 37 7.61 -22.95 -0.93
C VAL A 37 7.77 -22.32 -2.32
N LYS A 38 6.75 -21.60 -2.76
CA LYS A 38 6.75 -20.92 -4.07
C LYS A 38 7.27 -19.49 -3.92
N PRO A 39 8.32 -19.09 -4.66
CA PRO A 39 8.75 -17.70 -4.70
C PRO A 39 7.62 -16.79 -5.21
N CYS A 40 7.49 -15.59 -4.63
CA CYS A 40 6.61 -14.56 -5.15
C CYS A 40 7.41 -13.30 -5.48
N GLY A 41 7.11 -12.69 -6.63
CA GLY A 41 7.76 -11.47 -7.09
C GLY A 41 7.31 -10.21 -6.35
N ARG A 42 8.03 -9.11 -6.59
CA ARG A 42 7.75 -7.80 -5.97
C ARG A 42 6.34 -7.29 -6.28
N TRP A 43 5.80 -7.58 -7.46
CA TRP A 43 4.46 -7.18 -7.87
C TRP A 43 3.36 -7.79 -6.97
N ALA A 44 3.45 -9.09 -6.69
CA ALA A 44 2.52 -9.77 -5.79
C ALA A 44 2.63 -9.23 -4.34
N LEU A 45 3.84 -8.89 -3.89
CA LEU A 45 4.04 -8.27 -2.58
C LEU A 45 3.40 -6.88 -2.50
N THR A 46 3.57 -6.06 -3.54
CA THR A 46 2.96 -4.72 -3.62
C THR A 46 1.43 -4.81 -3.63
N ALA A 47 0.84 -5.76 -4.38
CA ALA A 47 -0.62 -6.00 -4.39
C ALA A 47 -1.13 -6.31 -2.98
N LYS A 48 -0.54 -7.32 -2.32
CA LYS A 48 -0.95 -7.75 -0.97
C LYS A 48 -0.79 -6.64 0.07
N ARG A 49 0.26 -5.81 -0.03
CA ARG A 49 0.46 -4.63 0.83
C ARG A 49 -0.69 -3.63 0.69
N ILE A 50 -1.07 -3.30 -0.54
CA ILE A 50 -2.08 -2.29 -0.85
C ILE A 50 -3.49 -2.78 -0.46
N GLU A 51 -3.80 -4.07 -0.65
CA GLU A 51 -5.04 -4.69 -0.14
C GLU A 51 -5.20 -4.53 1.38
N LYS A 52 -4.08 -4.49 2.11
CA LYS A 52 -4.02 -4.26 3.56
C LYS A 52 -3.97 -2.79 3.97
N GLY A 53 -3.91 -1.86 3.01
CA GLY A 53 -3.78 -0.42 3.28
C GLY A 53 -2.43 -0.01 3.88
N TYR A 54 -1.41 -0.88 3.86
CA TYR A 54 -0.11 -0.58 4.46
C TYR A 54 0.62 0.50 3.65
N ARG A 55 0.94 1.61 4.31
CA ARG A 55 1.60 2.79 3.70
C ARG A 55 3.10 2.53 3.54
N ALA A 56 3.67 2.99 2.42
CA ALA A 56 5.11 2.89 2.18
C ALA A 56 5.78 4.18 2.69
N TRP A 57 6.83 4.03 3.50
CA TRP A 57 7.55 5.14 4.12
C TRP A 57 8.86 5.44 3.37
N LYS A 58 9.23 6.72 3.21
CA LYS A 58 10.63 7.17 3.00
C LYS A 58 10.97 8.41 3.87
N GLY A 59 11.84 8.31 4.91
CA GLY A 59 12.29 9.46 5.74
C GLY A 59 12.54 9.20 7.24
N GLY A 60 13.19 10.12 7.95
CA GLY A 60 13.42 10.05 9.41
C GLY A 60 12.32 10.73 10.23
N LEU A 61 12.29 10.48 11.55
CA LEU A 61 11.33 11.04 12.50
C LEU A 61 11.90 12.29 13.21
N SER A 62 11.53 13.48 12.75
CA SER A 62 11.70 14.74 13.50
C SER A 62 10.51 15.66 13.21
N GLY A 63 9.62 15.92 14.18
CA GLY A 63 8.43 16.75 13.88
C GLY A 63 7.34 16.91 14.93
N ARG A 64 7.54 16.53 16.21
CA ARG A 64 6.46 16.57 17.23
C ARG A 64 5.77 17.94 17.35
N ALA A 65 6.55 19.03 17.39
CA ALA A 65 5.99 20.38 17.48
C ALA A 65 5.16 20.76 16.24
N ALA A 66 5.67 20.43 15.04
CA ALA A 66 4.95 20.68 13.79
C ALA A 66 3.64 19.88 13.69
N LEU A 67 3.63 18.62 14.17
CA LEU A 67 2.43 17.78 14.21
C LEU A 67 1.37 18.31 15.18
N LEU A 68 1.77 18.90 16.31
CA LEU A 68 0.83 19.54 17.24
C LEU A 68 0.16 20.78 16.62
N VAL A 69 0.93 21.60 15.90
CA VAL A 69 0.40 22.76 15.17
C VAL A 69 -0.58 22.31 14.08
N GLU A 70 -0.24 21.26 13.33
CA GLU A 70 -1.12 20.71 12.29
C GLU A 70 -2.41 20.12 12.87
N GLN A 71 -2.33 19.44 14.02
CA GLN A 71 -3.51 18.93 14.72
C GLN A 71 -4.48 20.06 15.10
N GLN A 72 -3.95 21.18 15.62
CA GLN A 72 -4.75 22.34 16.00
C GLN A 72 -5.32 23.09 14.80
N SER A 73 -4.54 23.23 13.73
CA SER A 73 -4.93 23.99 12.52
C SER A 73 -5.93 23.25 11.63
N GLY A 74 -6.13 21.96 11.87
CA GLY A 74 -6.94 21.09 11.04
C GLY A 74 -6.17 20.59 9.81
N VAL A 75 -6.27 19.28 9.56
CA VAL A 75 -5.56 18.63 8.47
C VAL A 75 -6.23 18.94 7.14
N LYS A 76 -5.45 19.42 6.17
CA LYS A 76 -5.94 19.85 4.84
C LYS A 76 -6.07 18.71 3.83
N LYS A 77 -5.25 17.65 3.97
CA LYS A 77 -5.26 16.47 3.08
C LYS A 77 -5.32 15.18 3.89
N ARG A 78 -6.08 14.19 3.42
CA ARG A 78 -6.19 12.87 4.03
C ARG A 78 -5.71 11.81 3.07
N TYR A 79 -5.07 10.79 3.61
CA TYR A 79 -4.72 9.59 2.87
C TYR A 79 -5.97 8.70 2.77
N VAL A 80 -6.31 8.26 1.56
CA VAL A 80 -7.51 7.46 1.28
C VAL A 80 -7.17 6.26 0.42
N THR A 81 -8.01 5.23 0.56
CA THR A 81 -8.04 4.06 -0.32
C THR A 81 -9.22 4.20 -1.26
N THR A 82 -9.02 3.94 -2.54
CA THR A 82 -10.04 4.09 -3.58
C THR A 82 -9.94 2.94 -4.59
N PRO A 83 -10.91 2.01 -4.70
CA PRO A 83 -10.98 1.07 -5.81
C PRO A 83 -11.25 1.84 -7.09
N VAL A 84 -10.39 1.67 -8.07
CA VAL A 84 -10.52 2.34 -9.36
C VAL A 84 -11.41 1.46 -10.23
N ALA A 85 -12.51 2.01 -10.74
CA ALA A 85 -13.24 1.30 -11.78
C ALA A 85 -12.41 1.36 -13.07
N ALA A 86 -11.70 0.28 -13.36
CA ALA A 86 -11.03 0.09 -14.62
C ALA A 86 -11.07 -1.39 -14.99
N ASP A 87 -11.79 -1.70 -16.08
CA ASP A 87 -11.46 -2.57 -17.24
C ASP A 87 -10.08 -3.28 -17.31
N GLY A 88 -9.51 -3.70 -16.18
CA GLY A 88 -8.28 -4.48 -16.09
C GLY A 88 -6.96 -3.69 -16.10
N GLN A 89 -6.97 -2.35 -16.20
CA GLN A 89 -5.74 -1.55 -16.18
C GLN A 89 -5.41 -1.00 -14.78
N ALA A 90 -4.22 -1.36 -14.28
CA ALA A 90 -3.58 -0.66 -13.16
C ALA A 90 -3.21 0.77 -13.57
N ALA A 91 -3.21 1.69 -12.62
CA ALA A 91 -2.92 3.08 -12.91
C ALA A 91 -1.40 3.24 -13.14
N PRO A 92 -0.93 4.14 -14.02
CA PRO A 92 0.49 4.52 -14.06
C PRO A 92 0.88 5.26 -12.77
N TYR A 93 2.15 5.65 -12.59
CA TYR A 93 2.61 6.37 -11.40
C TYR A 93 1.94 7.75 -11.25
N VAL A 94 1.38 8.03 -10.07
CA VAL A 94 0.78 9.31 -9.59
C VAL A 94 -0.38 9.97 -10.38
N PRO A 95 -1.40 9.24 -10.87
CA PRO A 95 -2.63 9.80 -11.40
C PRO A 95 -3.26 10.87 -10.50
N THR A 96 -3.74 11.93 -11.13
CA THR A 96 -4.51 12.99 -10.47
C THR A 96 -5.87 12.45 -10.05
N VAL A 97 -6.26 12.73 -8.81
CA VAL A 97 -7.62 12.51 -8.32
C VAL A 97 -8.43 13.76 -8.57
N CYS A 98 -9.55 13.61 -9.27
CA CYS A 98 -10.46 14.66 -9.66
C CYS A 98 -11.80 14.51 -8.94
N HIS A 99 -12.44 15.63 -8.60
CA HIS A 99 -13.82 15.68 -8.15
C HIS A 99 -14.53 16.84 -8.84
N ARG A 100 -15.64 16.55 -9.53
CA ARG A 100 -16.41 17.55 -10.31
C ARG A 100 -15.54 18.36 -11.27
N GLY A 101 -14.67 17.67 -12.02
CA GLY A 101 -13.77 18.28 -13.01
C GLY A 101 -12.56 19.04 -12.44
N LYS A 102 -12.37 19.08 -11.11
CA LYS A 102 -11.23 19.75 -10.48
C LYS A 102 -10.25 18.75 -9.88
N ALA A 103 -8.95 19.01 -10.00
CA ALA A 103 -7.93 18.26 -9.28
C ALA A 103 -8.06 18.51 -7.78
N VAL A 104 -8.13 17.42 -6.99
CA VAL A 104 -8.33 17.46 -5.53
C VAL A 104 -7.31 16.61 -4.78
N GLY A 105 -6.39 15.98 -5.50
CA GLY A 105 -5.42 15.07 -4.92
C GLY A 105 -4.63 14.30 -5.97
N GLU A 106 -3.89 13.32 -5.49
CA GLU A 106 -3.03 12.47 -6.30
C GLU A 106 -2.95 11.07 -5.68
N THR A 107 -2.85 10.07 -6.54
CA THR A 107 -2.50 8.72 -6.12
C THR A 107 -1.01 8.65 -5.80
N THR A 108 -0.64 7.76 -4.88
CA THR A 108 0.74 7.56 -4.39
C THR A 108 1.19 6.11 -4.58
N SER A 109 0.24 5.20 -4.71
CA SER A 109 0.46 3.78 -4.98
C SER A 109 -0.79 3.22 -5.60
N ASP A 110 -0.65 2.26 -6.50
CA ASP A 110 -1.75 1.50 -7.03
C ASP A 110 -1.29 0.10 -7.41
N ASN A 111 -2.25 -0.84 -7.50
CA ASN A 111 -2.03 -2.16 -8.10
C ASN A 111 -3.37 -2.89 -8.34
N TRP A 112 -3.32 -3.99 -9.08
CA TRP A 112 -4.41 -4.98 -9.10
C TRP A 112 -4.45 -5.75 -7.77
N GLY A 113 -5.63 -5.80 -7.14
CA GLY A 113 -5.90 -6.62 -5.96
C GLY A 113 -6.50 -7.96 -6.36
N ASP A 114 -5.66 -8.98 -6.52
CA ASP A 114 -6.10 -10.33 -6.93
C ASP A 114 -7.21 -10.91 -6.04
N ARG A 115 -7.20 -10.60 -4.74
CA ARG A 115 -8.19 -11.16 -3.79
C ARG A 115 -9.54 -10.47 -3.86
N ILE A 116 -9.57 -9.24 -4.38
CA ILE A 116 -10.79 -8.44 -4.48
C ILE A 116 -11.26 -8.29 -5.93
N GLY A 117 -10.45 -8.74 -6.89
CA GLY A 117 -10.73 -8.68 -8.33
C GLY A 117 -10.85 -7.27 -8.90
N LYS A 118 -10.15 -6.29 -8.32
CA LYS A 118 -10.27 -4.87 -8.68
C LYS A 118 -8.92 -4.15 -8.61
N SER A 119 -8.76 -3.11 -9.43
CA SER A 119 -7.67 -2.14 -9.29
C SER A 119 -7.88 -1.29 -8.04
N ILE A 120 -6.83 -1.09 -7.26
CA ILE A 120 -6.83 -0.30 -6.03
C ILE A 120 -5.80 0.81 -6.17
N ALA A 121 -6.20 2.03 -5.83
CA ALA A 121 -5.28 3.14 -5.62
C ALA A 121 -5.32 3.61 -4.17
N LEU A 122 -4.15 4.01 -3.67
CA LEU A 122 -3.96 4.75 -2.44
C LEU A 122 -3.48 6.15 -2.81
N GLY A 123 -4.00 7.18 -2.16
CA GLY A 123 -3.68 8.55 -2.52
C GLY A 123 -3.94 9.54 -1.42
N THR A 124 -3.58 10.79 -1.66
CA THR A 124 -3.97 11.91 -0.81
C THR A 124 -5.02 12.76 -1.51
N ILE A 125 -6.09 13.13 -0.81
CA ILE A 125 -7.12 14.04 -1.32
C ILE A 125 -7.43 15.12 -0.29
N HIS A 126 -8.07 16.20 -0.72
CA HIS A 126 -8.58 17.23 0.19
C HIS A 126 -9.45 16.63 1.30
N ALA A 127 -9.21 17.03 2.54
CA ALA A 127 -9.84 16.43 3.72
C ALA A 127 -11.38 16.48 3.69
N ALA A 128 -11.96 17.53 3.09
CA ALA A 128 -13.41 17.67 2.92
C ALA A 128 -14.03 16.56 2.04
N LEU A 129 -13.24 15.92 1.18
CA LEU A 129 -13.67 14.86 0.25
C LEU A 129 -13.27 13.45 0.73
N ALA A 130 -12.61 13.34 1.88
CA ALA A 130 -12.10 12.08 2.42
C ALA A 130 -13.14 11.24 3.18
N LYS A 131 -14.43 11.57 3.04
CA LYS A 131 -15.51 10.80 3.67
C LYS A 131 -15.75 9.51 2.86
N PRO A 132 -15.86 8.33 3.51
CA PRO A 132 -16.23 7.10 2.82
C PRO A 132 -17.51 7.27 2.02
N GLY A 133 -17.57 6.67 0.83
CA GLY A 133 -18.69 6.81 -0.11
C GLY A 133 -18.60 8.03 -1.05
N THR A 134 -17.64 8.95 -0.84
CA THR A 134 -17.45 10.09 -1.73
C THR A 134 -17.03 9.63 -3.13
N GLN A 135 -17.77 10.08 -4.14
CA GLN A 135 -17.48 9.80 -5.55
C GLN A 135 -16.34 10.70 -6.04
N VAL A 136 -15.31 10.10 -6.61
CA VAL A 136 -14.17 10.77 -7.22
C VAL A 136 -13.87 10.14 -8.58
N GLN A 137 -12.99 10.77 -9.34
CA GLN A 137 -12.49 10.26 -10.60
C GLN A 137 -10.97 10.21 -10.54
N ILE A 138 -10.35 9.23 -11.18
CA ILE A 138 -8.90 9.14 -11.31
C ILE A 138 -8.56 9.36 -12.77
N ASN A 139 -7.72 10.35 -13.05
CA ASN A 139 -7.27 10.63 -14.41
C ASN A 139 -6.15 9.66 -14.81
N ILE A 140 -6.47 8.69 -15.66
CA ILE A 140 -5.53 7.70 -16.20
C ILE A 140 -5.42 7.95 -17.70
N PHE A 141 -4.27 8.46 -18.16
CA PHE A 141 -4.03 8.79 -19.57
C PHE A 141 -5.17 9.62 -20.20
N ASP A 142 -5.53 10.73 -19.55
CA ASP A 142 -6.62 11.64 -19.92
C ASP A 142 -8.03 11.03 -19.90
N LYS A 143 -8.18 9.83 -19.34
CA LYS A 143 -9.47 9.18 -19.12
C LYS A 143 -9.84 9.25 -17.64
N LEU A 144 -10.94 9.94 -17.34
CA LEU A 144 -11.51 10.02 -15.99
C LEU A 144 -12.23 8.71 -15.63
N ARG A 145 -11.61 7.92 -14.76
CA ARG A 145 -12.18 6.65 -14.27
C ARG A 145 -12.93 6.87 -12.95
N PRO A 146 -14.20 6.44 -12.83
CA PRO A 146 -14.94 6.62 -11.59
C PRO A 146 -14.35 5.79 -10.45
N SER A 147 -14.44 6.30 -9.24
CA SER A 147 -13.93 5.64 -8.04
C SER A 147 -14.64 6.17 -6.80
N VAL A 148 -14.56 5.41 -5.71
CA VAL A 148 -15.26 5.71 -4.45
C VAL A 148 -14.29 5.64 -3.29
N VAL A 149 -14.25 6.69 -2.47
CA VAL A 149 -13.47 6.70 -1.24
C VAL A 149 -13.94 5.59 -0.30
N GLN A 150 -13.02 4.73 0.12
CA GLN A 150 -13.30 3.63 1.06
C GLN A 150 -13.13 4.07 2.52
N PRO A 151 -13.70 3.32 3.47
CA PRO A 151 -13.35 3.45 4.88
C PRO A 151 -11.83 3.29 5.11
N ASP A 152 -11.31 3.93 6.16
CA ASP A 152 -9.89 3.83 6.55
C ASP A 152 -9.63 2.48 7.24
N GLN A 153 -9.68 1.42 6.44
CA GLN A 153 -9.44 0.04 6.84
C GLN A 153 -8.90 -0.77 5.65
N PRO A 154 -8.33 -1.96 5.89
CA PRO A 154 -8.00 -2.89 4.82
C PRO A 154 -9.22 -3.21 3.95
N ILE A 155 -9.09 -3.15 2.62
CA ILE A 155 -10.17 -3.64 1.74
C ILE A 155 -10.31 -5.16 1.89
N TRP A 156 -9.20 -5.85 2.14
CA TRP A 156 -9.20 -7.29 2.35
C TRP A 156 -8.86 -7.67 3.79
N ASN A 157 -9.68 -8.55 4.36
CA ASN A 157 -9.54 -9.07 5.73
C ASN A 157 -9.37 -7.92 6.75
N PRO A 158 -10.37 -7.00 6.87
CA PRO A 158 -10.28 -5.83 7.75
C PRO A 158 -10.06 -6.23 9.22
N ASP A 159 -10.68 -7.32 9.64
CA ASP A 159 -10.60 -7.82 11.02
C ASP A 159 -9.31 -8.59 11.30
N ASN A 160 -8.40 -8.73 10.33
CA ASN A 160 -7.12 -9.42 10.49
C ASN A 160 -7.23 -10.88 10.97
N GLU A 161 -8.34 -11.57 10.75
CA GLU A 161 -8.58 -12.95 11.24
C GLU A 161 -7.45 -13.90 10.83
N ARG A 162 -7.00 -13.80 9.57
CA ARG A 162 -5.89 -14.64 9.04
C ARG A 162 -4.50 -14.32 9.58
N LEU A 163 -4.33 -13.23 10.33
CA LEU A 163 -3.07 -12.92 11.02
C LEU A 163 -3.10 -13.34 12.50
N ARG A 164 -4.29 -13.62 13.05
CA ARG A 164 -4.47 -13.98 14.47
C ARG A 164 -4.50 -15.49 14.71
N ALA A 165 -4.68 -16.28 13.67
CA ALA A 165 -4.69 -17.74 13.71
C ALA A 165 -3.29 -18.34 13.80
#